data_AF-A0A535KNY9-F1
#
_entry.id   AF-A0A535KNY9-F1
#
_cell.length_a   1.000
_cell.length_b   1.000
_cell.length_c   1.000
_cell.angle_alpha   90.00
_cell.angle_beta   90.00
_cell.angle_gamma   90.00
#
_symmetry.space_group_name_H-M   'P 1'
#
loop_
_entity.id
_entity.type
_entity.pdbx_description
1 polymer ?
#
loop_
_entity_poly.entity_id
_entity_poly.type
_entity_poly.pdbx_seq_one_letter_code
_entity_poly.pdbx_strand_id
1 'polypeptide(L)'
;MSRKQAGMFTERTPGRQPRLATGIVGGILLGLAGIWLVWLLLHQLGGPALPRLPVGGLAPTSGPAMQITPLAAKGITLGHTDQTPALNKQQALLIASQLEPDAAIKSKSTSAQYVLLNYPNKSTPAAHPDLNGVPTWMVLYQKIPLEPTDASVDPTPFPHSYYDLYVFLDANSGKELLVVQV
;
A
#
# COMPACT_ATOMS: atom_id res chain seq x y z
N MET A 1 -41.73 50.03 -69.83
CA MET A 1 -41.56 48.88 -70.74
C MET A 1 -41.13 47.66 -69.91
N SER A 2 -41.84 46.54 -70.11
CA SER A 2 -41.57 45.11 -69.78
C SER A 2 -40.72 44.75 -68.56
N ARG A 3 -41.32 44.16 -67.52
CA ARG A 3 -41.50 42.70 -67.27
C ARG A 3 -40.19 41.89 -67.20
N LYS A 4 -39.90 41.31 -66.02
CA LYS A 4 -40.04 39.86 -65.77
C LYS A 4 -39.91 39.50 -64.28
N GLN A 5 -40.75 38.56 -63.87
CA GLN A 5 -40.92 37.97 -62.54
C GLN A 5 -39.95 36.80 -62.29
N ALA A 6 -39.95 36.36 -61.03
CA ALA A 6 -39.71 35.00 -60.53
C ALA A 6 -38.24 34.55 -60.50
N GLY A 7 -37.75 33.83 -59.49
CA GLY A 7 -38.38 33.18 -58.35
C GLY A 7 -37.28 32.52 -57.52
N MET A 8 -37.58 32.24 -56.25
CA MET A 8 -36.75 31.40 -55.37
C MET A 8 -36.39 30.08 -56.03
N PHE A 9 -35.12 29.68 -55.93
CA PHE A 9 -34.79 28.29 -55.58
C PHE A 9 -33.45 28.24 -54.83
N THR A 10 -33.55 27.87 -53.56
CA THR A 10 -32.42 27.65 -52.66
C THR A 10 -31.81 26.30 -52.99
N GLU A 11 -30.78 26.26 -53.83
CA GLU A 11 -30.03 25.04 -54.08
C GLU A 11 -28.80 25.00 -53.16
N ARG A 12 -29.00 24.42 -51.96
CA ARG A 12 -27.90 23.96 -51.10
C ARG A 12 -27.61 22.51 -51.44
N THR A 13 -26.49 22.23 -52.09
CA THR A 13 -25.86 20.90 -52.09
C THR A 13 -24.36 21.00 -52.40
N PRO A 14 -23.53 20.00 -52.05
CA PRO A 14 -22.71 20.08 -50.84
C PRO A 14 -21.20 19.93 -51.12
N GLY A 15 -20.40 20.30 -50.11
CA GLY A 15 -19.20 19.57 -49.73
C GLY A 15 -18.05 19.45 -50.73
N ARG A 16 -16.97 20.19 -50.45
CA ARG A 16 -15.61 19.61 -50.54
C ARG A 16 -14.65 20.38 -49.65
N GLN A 17 -14.64 20.04 -48.36
CA GLN A 17 -13.51 20.36 -47.50
C GLN A 17 -12.37 19.36 -47.77
N PRO A 18 -11.11 19.81 -47.78
CA PRO A 18 -9.96 19.01 -48.17
C PRO A 18 -9.73 17.88 -47.15
N ARG A 19 -9.88 16.63 -47.64
CA ARG A 19 -9.53 15.40 -46.94
C ARG A 19 -8.00 15.25 -46.83
N LEU A 20 -7.32 16.11 -46.07
CA LEU A 20 -5.86 15.99 -45.89
C LEU A 20 -5.38 16.23 -44.44
N ALA A 21 -6.28 16.41 -43.48
CA ALA A 21 -5.91 16.68 -42.08
C ALA A 21 -6.27 15.57 -41.08
N THR A 22 -6.74 14.40 -41.53
CA THR A 22 -7.27 13.35 -40.63
C THR A 22 -6.32 12.18 -40.36
N GLY A 23 -5.14 12.12 -41.00
CA GLY A 23 -4.17 11.05 -40.77
C GLY A 23 -3.30 11.26 -39.51
N ILE A 24 -2.87 12.50 -39.28
CA ILE A 24 -1.95 12.84 -38.19
C ILE A 24 -2.65 12.76 -36.83
N VAL A 25 -3.89 13.23 -36.76
CA VAL A 25 -4.71 13.15 -35.54
C VAL A 25 -4.98 11.69 -35.16
N GLY A 26 -5.24 10.82 -36.15
CA GLY A 26 -5.40 9.39 -35.92
C GLY A 26 -4.11 8.73 -35.41
N GLY A 27 -2.95 9.09 -35.97
CA GLY A 27 -1.65 8.58 -35.53
C GLY A 27 -1.30 9.01 -34.10
N ILE A 28 -1.58 10.27 -33.73
CA ILE A 28 -1.36 10.76 -32.37
C ILE A 28 -2.29 10.04 -31.38
N LEU A 29 -3.57 9.84 -31.73
CA LEU A 29 -4.51 9.10 -30.90
C LEU A 29 -4.09 7.63 -30.72
N LEU A 30 -3.59 6.97 -31.77
CA LEU A 30 -3.08 5.60 -31.69
C LEU A 30 -1.80 5.51 -30.85
N GLY A 31 -0.90 6.47 -30.99
CA GLY A 31 0.33 6.54 -30.17
C GLY A 31 0.00 6.75 -28.69
N LEU A 32 -0.91 7.68 -28.38
CA LEU A 32 -1.36 7.92 -27.01
C LEU A 32 -2.07 6.68 -26.43
N ALA A 33 -2.93 6.03 -27.21
CA ALA A 33 -3.61 4.81 -26.80
C ALA A 33 -2.63 3.66 -26.55
N GLY A 34 -1.60 3.52 -27.39
CA GLY A 34 -0.56 2.50 -27.21
C GLY A 34 0.27 2.75 -25.95
N ILE A 35 0.72 4.00 -25.73
CA ILE A 35 1.46 4.38 -24.52
C ILE A 35 0.59 4.17 -23.27
N TRP A 36 -0.69 4.55 -23.33
CA TRP A 36 -1.63 4.34 -22.23
C TRP A 36 -1.85 2.85 -21.94
N LEU A 37 -1.92 2.01 -22.97
CA LEU A 37 -2.12 0.56 -22.81
C LEU A 37 -0.87 -0.13 -22.26
N VAL A 38 0.32 0.26 -22.71
CA VAL A 38 1.61 -0.21 -22.14
C VAL A 38 1.74 0.24 -20.69
N TRP A 39 1.39 1.49 -20.38
CA TRP A 39 1.36 2.02 -19.01
C TRP A 39 0.40 1.22 -18.12
N LEU A 40 -0.79 0.89 -18.62
CA LEU A 40 -1.76 0.04 -17.92
C LEU A 40 -1.24 -1.38 -17.72
N LEU A 41 -0.62 -2.00 -18.72
CA LEU A 41 -0.03 -3.34 -18.57
C LEU A 41 1.09 -3.36 -17.51
N LEU A 42 1.95 -2.34 -17.48
CA LEU A 42 3.01 -2.23 -16.48
C LEU A 42 2.44 -2.02 -15.06
N HIS A 43 1.32 -1.31 -14.92
CA HIS A 43 0.69 -1.10 -13.61
C HIS A 43 -0.28 -2.21 -13.18
N GLN A 44 -0.81 -3.02 -14.11
CA GLN A 44 -1.62 -4.21 -13.80
C GLN A 44 -0.77 -5.36 -13.25
N LEU A 45 0.51 -5.43 -13.61
CA LEU A 45 1.44 -6.43 -13.05
C LEU A 45 1.97 -6.08 -11.65
N GLY A 46 1.72 -4.86 -11.15
CA GLY A 46 2.19 -4.38 -9.85
C GLY A 46 1.11 -3.99 -8.85
N GLY A 47 -0.18 -4.14 -9.19
CA GLY A 47 -1.31 -3.75 -8.33
C GLY A 47 -2.32 -4.89 -8.14
N PRO A 48 -2.87 -5.09 -6.92
CA PRO A 48 -3.76 -6.21 -6.66
C PRO A 48 -5.12 -6.02 -7.34
N ALA A 49 -5.49 -7.03 -8.11
CA ALA A 49 -6.83 -7.59 -8.34
C ALA A 49 -8.06 -6.66 -8.21
N LEU A 50 -8.68 -6.41 -9.37
CA LEU A 50 -10.12 -6.41 -9.67
C LEU A 50 -11.10 -5.93 -8.55
N PRO A 51 -11.92 -4.88 -8.81
CA PRO A 51 -13.01 -4.54 -7.91
C PRO A 51 -14.09 -5.64 -7.98
N ARG A 52 -14.22 -6.43 -6.90
CA ARG A 52 -15.35 -7.34 -6.71
C ARG A 52 -16.63 -6.51 -6.60
N LEU A 53 -17.60 -6.86 -7.44
CA LEU A 53 -18.94 -6.28 -7.49
C LEU A 53 -19.64 -6.32 -6.10
N PRO A 54 -20.42 -5.29 -5.74
CA PRO A 54 -21.04 -5.19 -4.43
C PRO A 54 -22.27 -6.11 -4.37
N VAL A 55 -22.20 -7.15 -3.55
CA VAL A 55 -23.40 -7.87 -3.10
C VAL A 55 -23.94 -7.10 -1.90
N GLY A 56 -25.15 -6.57 -2.03
CA GLY A 56 -25.83 -5.83 -0.98
C GLY A 56 -26.01 -6.68 0.28
N GLY A 57 -25.47 -6.19 1.38
CA GLY A 57 -25.62 -6.77 2.71
C GLY A 57 -25.19 -5.75 3.76
N LEU A 58 -26.15 -5.30 4.56
CA LEU A 58 -25.97 -4.34 5.64
C LEU A 58 -25.01 -4.89 6.71
N ALA A 59 -23.75 -4.49 6.67
CA ALA A 59 -22.83 -4.47 7.81
C ALA A 59 -21.65 -3.55 7.48
N PRO A 60 -21.18 -2.70 8.41
CA PRO A 60 -19.90 -2.04 8.23
C PRO A 60 -18.84 -3.14 8.18
N THR A 61 -18.34 -3.43 6.99
CA THR A 61 -17.24 -4.39 6.81
C THR A 61 -15.98 -3.65 7.26
N SER A 62 -15.62 -3.80 8.53
CA SER A 62 -14.24 -3.61 8.95
C SER A 62 -13.38 -4.45 8.00
N GLY A 63 -12.60 -3.77 7.16
CA GLY A 63 -11.76 -4.41 6.15
C GLY A 63 -10.92 -5.51 6.79
N PRO A 64 -10.55 -6.57 6.03
CA PRO A 64 -9.86 -7.71 6.58
C PRO A 64 -8.62 -7.22 7.33
N ALA A 65 -8.64 -7.42 8.64
CA ALA A 65 -7.45 -7.22 9.44
C ALA A 65 -6.36 -8.10 8.81
N MET A 66 -5.22 -7.53 8.44
CA MET A 66 -4.10 -8.28 7.91
C MET A 66 -3.55 -9.10 9.09
N GLN A 67 -4.14 -10.27 9.30
CA GLN A 67 -3.94 -11.05 10.52
C GLN A 67 -2.65 -11.84 10.40
N ILE A 68 -1.58 -11.26 10.94
CA ILE A 68 -0.29 -11.93 11.06
C ILE A 68 -0.40 -12.86 12.27
N THR A 69 -0.46 -14.18 12.04
CA THR A 69 -0.77 -15.21 13.06
C THR A 69 0.01 -15.04 14.37
N PRO A 70 1.33 -14.75 14.35
CA PRO A 70 2.07 -14.54 15.59
C PRO A 70 1.69 -13.26 16.35
N LEU A 71 1.35 -12.18 15.65
CA LEU A 71 0.88 -10.94 16.27
C LEU A 71 -0.52 -11.10 16.86
N ALA A 72 -1.39 -11.82 16.16
CA ALA A 72 -2.74 -12.15 16.64
C ALA A 72 -2.72 -13.01 17.92
N ALA A 73 -1.75 -13.93 18.05
CA ALA A 73 -1.55 -14.71 19.26
C ALA A 73 -1.20 -13.83 20.48
N LYS A 74 -0.54 -12.68 20.25
CA LYS A 74 -0.29 -11.66 21.28
C LYS A 74 -1.44 -10.68 21.46
N GLY A 75 -2.58 -10.87 20.79
CA GLY A 75 -3.73 -9.98 20.86
C GLY A 75 -3.61 -8.71 20.02
N ILE A 76 -2.59 -8.62 19.16
CA ILE A 76 -2.36 -7.50 18.25
C ILE A 76 -3.12 -7.77 16.95
N THR A 77 -3.92 -6.80 16.51
CA THR A 77 -4.63 -6.89 15.23
C THR A 77 -4.31 -5.68 14.36
N LEU A 78 -4.09 -5.93 13.07
CA LEU A 78 -3.66 -4.92 12.11
C LEU A 78 -4.78 -4.65 11.12
N GLY A 79 -5.26 -3.42 11.02
CA GLY A 79 -6.20 -2.98 10.01
C GLY A 79 -5.51 -2.37 8.80
N HIS A 80 -6.26 -2.23 7.70
CA HIS A 80 -5.87 -1.41 6.56
C HIS A 80 -6.31 0.03 6.74
N THR A 81 -5.55 0.97 6.19
CA THR A 81 -5.90 2.39 6.15
C THR A 81 -5.55 2.97 4.79
N ASP A 82 -6.48 3.75 4.25
CA ASP A 82 -6.31 4.48 2.99
C ASP A 82 -5.74 5.89 3.22
N GLN A 83 -5.49 6.26 4.48
CA GLN A 83 -4.95 7.57 4.81
C GLN A 83 -3.49 7.68 4.36
N THR A 84 -3.07 8.85 3.90
CA THR A 84 -1.65 9.08 3.59
C THR A 84 -0.88 9.27 4.89
N PRO A 85 0.15 8.46 5.20
CA PRO A 85 0.97 8.66 6.38
C PRO A 85 1.80 9.95 6.22
N ALA A 86 2.02 10.68 7.32
CA ALA A 86 2.87 11.87 7.29
C ALA A 86 4.35 11.50 7.08
N LEU A 87 4.80 10.41 7.69
CA LEU A 87 6.10 9.81 7.42
C LEU A 87 6.05 8.91 6.19
N ASN A 88 7.03 9.03 5.31
CA ASN A 88 7.18 8.10 4.21
C ASN A 88 7.83 6.79 4.67
N LYS A 89 7.74 5.75 3.82
CA LYS A 89 8.27 4.42 4.12
C LYS A 89 9.77 4.41 4.44
N GLN A 90 10.57 5.22 3.74
CA GLN A 90 12.02 5.26 3.91
C GLN A 90 12.41 5.91 5.24
N GLN A 91 11.69 6.95 5.66
CA GLN A 91 11.86 7.61 6.96
C GLN A 91 11.51 6.65 8.10
N ALA A 92 10.39 5.92 7.98
CA ALA A 92 10.01 4.93 8.98
C ALA A 92 11.06 3.83 9.13
N LEU A 93 11.62 3.33 8.02
CA LEU A 93 12.70 2.35 8.04
C LEU A 93 13.98 2.90 8.67
N LEU A 94 14.35 4.14 8.36
CA LEU A 94 15.52 4.78 8.95
C LEU A 94 15.38 4.93 10.47
N ILE A 95 14.22 5.41 10.93
CA ILE A 95 13.93 5.56 12.36
C ILE A 95 13.95 4.20 13.06
N ALA A 96 13.28 3.18 12.49
CA ALA A 96 13.30 1.84 13.04
C ALA A 96 14.72 1.26 13.14
N SER A 97 15.58 1.56 12.16
CA SER A 97 16.96 1.07 12.15
C SER A 97 17.85 1.80 13.16
N GLN A 98 17.48 3.03 13.56
CA GLN A 98 18.15 3.75 14.64
C GLN A 98 17.70 3.26 16.02
N LEU A 99 16.43 2.85 16.14
CA LEU A 99 15.89 2.24 17.37
C LEU A 99 16.45 0.84 17.60
N GLU A 100 16.46 0.02 16.54
CA GLU A 100 16.88 -1.39 16.58
C GLU A 100 18.06 -1.63 15.61
N PRO A 101 19.27 -1.10 15.92
CA PRO A 101 20.42 -1.19 15.03
C PRO A 101 20.90 -2.63 14.84
N ASP A 102 20.85 -3.44 15.90
CA ASP A 102 21.26 -4.85 15.83
C ASP A 102 20.34 -5.66 14.93
N ALA A 103 19.02 -5.47 15.04
CA ALA A 103 18.06 -6.09 14.14
C ALA A 103 18.25 -5.64 12.69
N ALA A 104 18.48 -4.34 12.47
CA ALA A 104 18.71 -3.78 11.15
C ALA A 104 19.95 -4.36 10.47
N ILE A 105 21.04 -4.57 11.22
CA ILE A 105 22.29 -5.12 10.70
C ILE A 105 22.17 -6.64 10.47
N LYS A 106 21.55 -7.36 11.40
CA LYS A 106 21.58 -8.83 11.44
C LYS A 106 20.42 -9.49 10.70
N SER A 107 19.34 -8.77 10.41
CA SER A 107 18.19 -9.31 9.68
C SER A 107 18.54 -9.70 8.24
N LYS A 108 17.87 -10.73 7.71
CA LYS A 108 18.01 -11.12 6.29
C LYS A 108 17.10 -10.34 5.36
N SER A 109 15.99 -9.83 5.89
CA SER A 109 14.99 -9.11 5.13
C SER A 109 14.32 -8.09 6.03
N THR A 110 14.13 -6.88 5.49
CA THR A 110 13.47 -5.78 6.18
C THR A 110 12.35 -5.25 5.29
N SER A 111 11.17 -5.09 5.87
CA SER A 111 10.04 -4.50 5.17
C SER A 111 9.30 -3.51 6.06
N ALA A 112 8.62 -2.56 5.45
CA ALA A 112 7.77 -1.61 6.16
C ALA A 112 6.41 -1.52 5.46
N GLN A 113 5.36 -1.55 6.27
CA GLN A 113 3.97 -1.49 5.83
C GLN A 113 3.20 -0.50 6.70
N TYR A 114 2.28 0.23 6.09
CA TYR A 114 1.43 1.18 6.78
C TYR A 114 0.12 0.49 7.18
N VAL A 115 -0.17 0.47 8.47
CA VAL A 115 -1.27 -0.32 9.06
C VAL A 115 -1.94 0.44 10.19
N LEU A 116 -3.18 0.06 10.52
CA LEU A 116 -3.85 0.50 11.75
C LEU A 116 -3.57 -0.50 12.86
N LEU A 117 -2.85 -0.08 13.89
CA LEU A 117 -2.53 -0.90 15.04
C LEU A 117 -3.69 -0.90 16.04
N ASN A 118 -4.16 -2.10 16.40
CA ASN A 118 -5.06 -2.33 17.52
C ASN A 118 -4.39 -3.29 18.49
N TYR A 119 -4.15 -2.83 19.70
CA TYR A 119 -3.63 -3.64 20.78
C TYR A 119 -4.26 -3.22 22.11
N PRO A 120 -5.38 -3.86 22.48
CA PRO A 120 -6.12 -3.49 23.67
C PRO A 120 -5.34 -3.87 24.94
N ASN A 121 -5.29 -2.98 25.91
CA ASN A 121 -4.61 -3.24 27.16
C ASN A 121 -5.47 -4.11 28.09
N LYS A 122 -5.33 -5.43 27.97
CA LYS A 122 -6.10 -6.43 28.73
C LYS A 122 -5.39 -6.94 29.99
N SER A 123 -4.16 -6.51 30.24
CA SER A 123 -3.34 -7.00 31.36
C SER A 123 -3.49 -6.13 32.61
N THR A 124 -3.40 -6.73 33.80
CA THR A 124 -3.40 -6.02 35.09
C THR A 124 -2.14 -6.40 35.87
N PRO A 125 -1.16 -5.49 36.05
CA PRO A 125 -1.12 -4.11 35.58
C PRO A 125 -0.90 -3.98 34.06
N ALA A 126 -1.19 -2.78 33.55
CA ALA A 126 -1.06 -2.38 32.16
C ALA A 126 0.39 -2.53 31.65
N ALA A 127 0.61 -3.34 30.61
CA ALA A 127 1.95 -3.51 30.01
C ALA A 127 2.26 -2.47 28.91
N HIS A 128 1.23 -1.85 28.34
CA HIS A 128 1.33 -0.86 27.27
C HIS A 128 0.09 0.05 27.29
N PRO A 129 0.13 1.25 26.66
CA PRO A 129 -1.07 2.05 26.45
C PRO A 129 -2.11 1.29 25.62
N ASP A 130 -3.38 1.66 25.80
CA ASP A 130 -4.48 1.11 25.00
C ASP A 130 -4.43 1.68 23.58
N LEU A 131 -4.21 0.82 22.58
CA LEU A 131 -4.05 1.22 21.18
C LEU A 131 -5.26 0.75 20.38
N ASN A 132 -6.05 1.67 19.84
CA ASN A 132 -7.24 1.36 19.04
C ASN A 132 -7.23 2.16 17.74
N GLY A 133 -6.99 1.48 16.62
CA GLY A 133 -7.00 2.08 15.28
C GLY A 133 -5.89 3.11 15.08
N VAL A 134 -4.72 2.93 15.70
CA VAL A 134 -3.64 3.92 15.64
C VAL A 134 -2.89 3.77 14.31
N PRO A 135 -2.79 4.83 13.48
CA PRO A 135 -2.04 4.78 12.23
C PRO A 135 -0.55 4.61 12.52
N THR A 136 0.06 3.57 11.95
CA THR A 136 1.38 3.12 12.35
C THR A 136 2.14 2.53 11.18
N TRP A 137 3.44 2.80 11.14
CA TRP A 137 4.37 2.04 10.33
C TRP A 137 4.79 0.78 11.09
N MET A 138 4.45 -0.37 10.54
CA MET A 138 4.96 -1.66 10.98
C MET A 138 6.23 -1.96 10.18
N VAL A 139 7.36 -2.00 10.85
CA VAL A 139 8.65 -2.44 10.31
C VAL A 139 8.92 -3.87 10.78
N LEU A 140 9.18 -4.76 9.84
CA LEU A 140 9.43 -6.17 10.08
C LEU A 140 10.86 -6.51 9.66
N TYR A 141 11.64 -6.94 10.64
CA TYR A 141 12.97 -7.53 10.47
C TYR A 141 12.85 -9.05 10.59
N GLN A 142 13.24 -9.78 9.56
CA GLN A 142 13.09 -11.24 9.52
C GLN A 142 14.41 -11.97 9.66
N LYS A 143 14.34 -13.17 10.25
CA LYS A 143 15.44 -14.13 10.35
C LYS A 143 16.69 -13.54 11.00
N ILE A 144 16.51 -12.80 12.10
CA ILE A 144 17.62 -12.31 12.90
C ILE A 144 18.22 -13.50 13.66
N PRO A 145 19.53 -13.77 13.57
CA PRO A 145 20.16 -14.87 14.29
C PRO A 145 20.02 -14.72 15.80
N LEU A 146 19.62 -15.80 16.47
CA LEU A 146 19.77 -15.93 17.92
C LEU A 146 21.25 -16.24 18.19
N GLU A 147 22.02 -15.22 18.60
CA GLU A 147 23.38 -15.46 19.06
C GLU A 147 23.33 -16.28 20.36
N PRO A 148 24.06 -17.39 20.45
CA PRO A 148 24.12 -18.14 21.70
C PRO A 148 24.74 -17.25 22.78
N THR A 149 24.05 -17.16 23.92
CA THR A 149 24.67 -16.64 25.15
C THR A 149 25.70 -17.67 25.59
N ASP A 150 26.90 -17.55 25.04
CA ASP A 150 28.07 -18.39 25.29
C ASP A 150 27.78 -19.91 25.21
N ALA A 151 28.14 -20.52 24.07
CA ALA A 151 28.00 -21.96 23.86
C ALA A 151 28.76 -22.84 24.88
N SER A 152 29.61 -22.24 25.74
CA SER A 152 30.26 -22.92 26.86
C SER A 152 29.40 -23.00 28.14
N VAL A 153 28.36 -22.17 28.28
CA VAL A 153 27.52 -22.06 29.48
C VAL A 153 26.18 -22.78 29.32
N ASP A 154 25.60 -22.80 28.12
CA ASP A 154 24.37 -23.54 27.84
C ASP A 154 24.50 -24.36 26.53
N PRO A 155 24.73 -25.68 26.60
CA PRO A 155 24.86 -26.54 25.43
C PRO A 155 23.51 -26.91 24.80
N THR A 156 22.38 -26.37 25.28
CA THR A 156 21.06 -26.71 24.75
C THR A 156 20.87 -26.06 23.38
N PRO A 157 20.72 -26.82 22.28
CA PRO A 157 20.48 -26.23 20.97
C PRO A 157 19.13 -25.50 21.00
N PHE A 158 19.13 -24.19 20.73
CA PHE A 158 17.89 -23.44 20.59
C PHE A 158 17.03 -24.11 19.51
N PRO A 159 15.75 -24.43 19.78
CA PRO A 159 14.86 -25.09 18.81
C PRO A 159 14.68 -24.24 17.54
N HIS A 160 14.92 -22.93 17.64
CA HIS A 160 14.96 -21.99 16.53
C HIS A 160 16.28 -21.22 16.58
N SER A 161 16.96 -21.10 15.45
CA SER A 161 18.24 -20.37 15.35
C SER A 161 18.04 -18.88 14.99
N TYR A 162 16.78 -18.47 14.83
CA TYR A 162 16.41 -17.15 14.36
C TYR A 162 15.10 -16.68 15.02
N TYR A 163 14.89 -15.37 15.03
CA TYR A 163 13.64 -14.72 15.42
C TYR A 163 13.26 -13.62 14.42
N ASP A 164 11.99 -13.23 14.45
CA ASP A 164 11.48 -12.08 13.71
C ASP A 164 11.14 -10.94 14.69
N LEU A 165 11.40 -9.70 14.30
CA LEU A 165 11.14 -8.51 15.11
C LEU A 165 10.19 -7.57 14.38
N TYR A 166 9.11 -7.21 15.05
CA TYR A 166 8.12 -6.24 14.59
C TYR A 166 8.26 -4.96 15.41
N VAL A 167 8.57 -3.85 14.75
CA VAL A 167 8.67 -2.52 15.34
C VAL A 167 7.51 -1.68 14.82
N PHE A 168 6.72 -1.15 15.74
CA PHE A 168 5.56 -0.30 15.45
C PHE A 168 5.88 1.14 15.78
N LEU A 169 5.91 1.99 14.76
CA LEU A 169 6.17 3.42 14.89
C LEU A 169 4.91 4.22 14.56
N ASP A 170 4.60 5.22 15.38
CA ASP A 170 3.54 6.18 15.08
C ASP A 170 3.78 6.82 13.71
N ALA A 171 2.77 6.77 12.84
CA ALA A 171 2.95 7.18 11.44
C ALA A 171 3.13 8.69 11.24
N ASN A 172 2.85 9.49 12.28
CA ASN A 172 2.93 10.94 12.23
C ASN A 172 4.23 11.47 12.85
N SER A 173 4.62 10.92 14.00
CA SER A 173 5.76 11.38 14.80
C SER A 173 6.99 10.49 14.68
N GLY A 174 6.83 9.24 14.27
CA GLY A 174 7.91 8.25 14.25
C GLY A 174 8.26 7.72 15.64
N LYS A 175 7.48 8.08 16.67
CA LYS A 175 7.66 7.58 18.03
C LYS A 175 7.39 6.07 18.07
N GLU A 176 8.24 5.34 18.78
CA GLU A 176 8.00 3.93 19.08
C GLU A 176 6.71 3.76 19.90
N LEU A 177 5.85 2.86 19.44
CA LEU A 177 4.60 2.49 20.12
C LEU A 177 4.70 1.09 20.73
N LEU A 178 5.30 0.15 20.00
CA LEU A 178 5.39 -1.24 20.41
C LEU A 178 6.54 -1.94 19.67
N VAL A 179 7.25 -2.81 20.38
CA VAL A 179 8.23 -3.73 19.79
C VAL A 179 7.87 -5.15 20.19
N VAL A 180 7.84 -6.06 19.22
CA VAL A 180 7.39 -7.43 19.42
C VAL A 180 8.37 -8.39 18.76
N GLN A 181 9.01 -9.21 19.58
CA GLN A 181 9.81 -10.34 19.13
C GLN A 181 8.95 -11.60 19.01
N VAL A 182 9.13 -12.34 17.93
CA VAL A 182 8.44 -13.60 17.61
C VAL A 182 9.45 -14.67 17.24
#